data_AF-A0A699VQE0-F1
#
_entry.id   AF-A0A699VQE0-F1
#
_cell.length_a   1.000
_cell.length_b   1.000
_cell.length_c   1.000
_cell.angle_alpha   90.00
_cell.angle_beta   90.00
_cell.angle_gamma   90.00
#
_symmetry.space_group_name_H-M   'P 1'
#
loop_
_entity.id
_entity.type
_entity.pdbx_description
1 polymer ?
#
loop_
_entity_poly.entity_id
_entity_poly.type
_entity_poly.pdbx_seq_one_letter_code
_entity_poly.pdbx_strand_id
1 'polypeptide(L)'
;NITMDLVKKLPRSSGGYDAIWDIVDRLTKSAHFLPIREDYKTEKLARFYINEIVARHGVPVSIISDSDGRFASHMWQALQEVLGTKLHMSTAYHPETDGQSEGEIQLIGPEIVQETTEKIIQIKERLKTARSR
;
A
#
# COMPACT_ATOMS: atom_id res chain seq x y z
N ASN A 1 6.13 2.31 -11.76
CA ASN A 1 5.05 3.20 -11.26
C ASN A 1 4.13 2.32 -10.44
N ILE A 2 4.06 2.55 -9.13
CA ILE A 2 3.48 1.58 -8.18
C ILE A 2 2.40 2.22 -7.30
N THR A 3 1.52 1.38 -6.75
CA THR A 3 0.58 1.76 -5.68
C THR A 3 0.97 1.07 -4.38
N MET A 4 0.75 1.72 -3.24
CA MET A 4 1.03 1.18 -1.91
C MET A 4 -0.16 1.34 -0.99
N ASP A 5 -0.47 0.30 -0.23
CA ASP A 5 -1.53 0.33 0.79
C ASP A 5 -1.16 -0.53 2.02
N LEU A 6 -1.70 -0.18 3.18
CA LEU A 6 -1.49 -0.88 4.44
C LEU A 6 -2.79 -1.51 4.95
N VAL A 7 -2.90 -2.82 4.75
CA VAL A 7 -3.98 -3.62 5.29
C VAL A 7 -3.70 -3.89 6.77
N LYS A 8 -4.27 -3.05 7.62
CA LYS A 8 -4.13 -3.10 9.08
C LYS A 8 -5.23 -3.93 9.76
N LYS A 9 -5.07 -4.11 11.08
CA LYS A 9 -5.99 -4.76 12.02
C LYS A 9 -6.26 -6.22 11.68
N LEU A 10 -5.23 -6.94 11.23
CA LEU A 10 -5.34 -8.36 10.96
C LEU A 10 -5.14 -9.17 12.24
N PRO A 11 -5.71 -10.39 12.32
CA PRO A 11 -5.35 -11.32 13.38
C PRO A 11 -3.84 -11.56 13.40
N ARG A 12 -3.24 -11.51 14.58
CA ARG A 12 -1.80 -11.72 14.73
C ARG A 12 -1.41 -13.13 14.31
N SER A 13 -0.50 -13.23 13.35
CA SER A 13 0.10 -14.49 12.90
C SER A 13 1.03 -15.09 13.97
N SER A 14 1.40 -16.37 13.82
CA SER A 14 2.39 -17.03 14.68
C SER A 14 3.77 -16.34 14.65
N GLY A 15 4.14 -15.73 13.52
CA GLY A 15 5.33 -14.89 13.37
C GLY A 15 5.20 -13.49 13.97
N GLY A 16 4.05 -13.15 14.55
CA GLY A 16 3.83 -11.89 15.25
C GLY A 16 3.43 -10.70 14.37
N TYR A 17 3.18 -10.91 13.07
CA TYR A 17 2.67 -9.90 12.12
C TYR A 17 1.16 -9.72 12.24
N ASP A 18 0.69 -8.48 12.15
CA ASP A 18 -0.71 -8.06 12.30
C ASP A 18 -1.17 -7.08 11.19
N ALA A 19 -0.34 -6.88 10.17
CA ALA A 19 -0.68 -6.11 8.99
C ALA A 19 0.02 -6.65 7.73
N ILE A 20 -0.52 -6.30 6.56
CA ILE A 20 0.09 -6.57 5.25
C ILE A 20 0.36 -5.22 4.57
N TRP A 21 1.56 -5.06 4.04
CA TRP A 21 1.89 -3.97 3.13
C TRP A 21 1.77 -4.49 1.70
N ASP A 22 0.78 -3.96 0.99
CA ASP A 22 0.55 -4.26 -0.42
C ASP A 22 1.26 -3.23 -1.29
N ILE A 23 2.04 -3.72 -2.25
CA ILE A 23 2.76 -2.90 -3.23
C ILE A 23 2.52 -3.51 -4.61
N VAL A 24 1.80 -2.78 -5.46
CA VAL A 24 1.41 -3.26 -6.79
C VAL A 24 2.09 -2.44 -7.87
N ASP A 25 2.79 -3.13 -8.79
CA ASP A 25 3.28 -2.50 -10.01
C ASP A 25 2.14 -2.40 -11.03
N ARG A 26 1.79 -1.16 -11.39
CA ARG A 26 0.62 -0.90 -12.24
C ARG A 26 0.81 -1.30 -13.70
N LEU A 27 2.06 -1.44 -14.15
CA LEU A 27 2.39 -1.80 -15.54
C LEU A 27 2.31 -3.31 -15.72
N THR A 28 2.98 -4.05 -14.84
CA THR A 28 3.08 -5.52 -14.91
C THR A 28 1.93 -6.24 -14.22
N LYS A 29 1.16 -5.53 -13.39
CA LYS A 29 0.15 -6.09 -12.48
C LYS A 29 0.72 -7.06 -11.44
N SER A 30 2.03 -7.06 -11.22
CA SER A 30 2.67 -7.84 -10.16
C SER A 30 2.43 -7.18 -8.80
N ALA A 31 2.16 -8.00 -7.78
CA ALA A 31 1.90 -7.54 -6.42
C ALA A 31 2.88 -8.15 -5.42
N HIS A 32 3.35 -7.34 -4.48
CA HIS A 32 4.15 -7.73 -3.33
C HIS A 32 3.32 -7.57 -2.07
N PHE A 33 3.03 -8.69 -1.40
CA PHE A 33 2.35 -8.70 -0.10
C PHE A 33 3.38 -8.97 1.00
N LEU A 34 3.82 -7.91 1.66
CA LEU A 34 4.84 -8.00 2.70
C LEU A 34 4.17 -8.09 4.08
N PRO A 35 4.38 -9.17 4.85
CA PRO A 35 3.89 -9.24 6.22
C PRO A 35 4.65 -8.23 7.10
N ILE A 36 3.92 -7.34 7.76
CA ILE A 36 4.49 -6.31 8.63
C ILE A 36 3.78 -6.29 9.98
N ARG A 37 4.31 -5.48 10.90
CA ARG A 37 3.58 -5.12 12.11
C ARG A 37 3.10 -3.69 12.03
N GLU A 38 1.92 -3.42 12.58
CA GLU A 38 1.35 -2.08 12.65
C GLU A 38 2.26 -1.10 13.39
N ASP A 39 2.96 -1.59 14.42
CA ASP A 39 3.88 -0.80 15.22
C ASP A 39 5.26 -0.57 14.59
N TYR A 40 5.47 -1.06 13.36
CA TYR A 40 6.68 -0.73 12.60
C TYR A 40 6.75 0.77 12.30
N LYS A 41 7.84 1.38 12.76
CA LYS A 41 8.20 2.75 12.46
C LYS A 41 8.58 2.91 10.99
N THR A 42 8.49 4.13 10.49
CA THR A 42 8.77 4.45 9.08
C THR A 42 10.17 4.00 8.66
N GLU A 43 11.18 4.05 9.54
CA GLU A 43 12.56 3.67 9.26
C GLU A 43 12.66 2.19 8.86
N LYS A 44 11.87 1.36 9.55
CA LYS A 44 11.81 -0.06 9.27
C LYS A 44 11.07 -0.33 7.95
N LEU A 45 10.00 0.40 7.67
CA LEU A 45 9.32 0.33 6.38
C LEU A 45 10.23 0.78 5.21
N ALA A 46 10.99 1.86 5.38
CA ALA A 46 11.98 2.32 4.41
C ALA A 46 12.99 1.22 4.06
N ARG A 47 13.52 0.52 5.06
CA ARG A 47 14.43 -0.61 4.83
C ARG A 47 13.77 -1.74 4.04
N PHE A 48 12.53 -2.11 4.37
CA PHE A 48 11.79 -3.11 3.60
C PHE A 48 11.58 -2.67 2.16
N TYR A 49 11.16 -1.42 1.94
CA TYR A 49 10.96 -0.88 0.60
C TYR A 49 12.23 -0.92 -0.25
N ILE A 50 13.38 -0.51 0.30
CA ILE A 50 14.65 -0.59 -0.41
C ILE A 50 15.00 -2.04 -0.77
N ASN A 51 14.90 -2.96 0.20
CA ASN A 51 15.36 -4.34 0.02
C ASN A 51 14.42 -5.18 -0.86
N GLU A 52 13.12 -4.97 -0.76
CA GLU A 52 12.11 -5.80 -1.43
C GLU A 52 11.67 -5.23 -2.77
N ILE A 53 11.67 -3.90 -2.91
CA ILE A 53 11.17 -3.22 -4.11
C ILE A 53 12.33 -2.64 -4.90
N VAL A 54 13.09 -1.69 -4.33
CA VAL A 54 14.13 -0.97 -5.09
C VAL A 54 15.25 -1.90 -5.54
N ALA A 55 15.70 -2.81 -4.67
CA ALA A 55 16.79 -3.73 -5.01
C ALA A 55 16.40 -4.76 -6.09
N ARG A 56 15.11 -5.09 -6.24
CA ARG A 56 14.62 -6.10 -7.19
C ARG A 56 14.17 -5.50 -8.52
N HIS A 57 13.54 -4.33 -8.45
CA HIS A 57 12.84 -3.73 -9.60
C HIS A 57 13.39 -2.37 -10.01
N GLY A 58 14.35 -1.84 -9.24
CA GLY A 58 14.83 -0.47 -9.39
C GLY A 58 13.91 0.57 -8.74
N VAL A 59 14.30 1.83 -8.87
CA VAL A 59 13.56 2.96 -8.30
C VAL A 59 12.30 3.24 -9.14
N PRO A 60 11.10 3.22 -8.56
CA PRO A 60 9.88 3.61 -9.26
C PRO A 60 9.90 5.08 -9.65
N VAL A 61 9.45 5.40 -10.87
CA VAL A 61 9.25 6.81 -11.29
C VAL A 61 8.22 7.53 -10.42
N SER A 62 7.18 6.82 -9.97
CA SER A 62 6.12 7.37 -9.13
C SER A 62 5.43 6.32 -8.26
N ILE A 63 4.90 6.80 -7.14
CA ILE A 63 4.15 6.06 -6.13
C ILE A 63 2.82 6.77 -5.87
N ILE A 64 1.73 6.01 -5.80
CA ILE A 64 0.48 6.45 -5.16
C ILE A 64 0.33 5.66 -3.87
N SER A 65 0.19 6.33 -2.73
CA SER A 65 -0.02 5.68 -1.43
C SER A 65 -1.29 6.15 -0.74
N ASP A 66 -1.83 5.38 0.19
CA ASP A 66 -2.87 5.87 1.09
C ASP A 66 -2.33 6.98 2.03
N SER A 67 -3.24 7.61 2.78
CA SER A 67 -2.92 8.68 3.73
C SER A 67 -2.36 8.15 5.07
N ASP A 68 -1.77 6.96 5.12
CA ASP A 68 -1.14 6.45 6.35
C ASP A 68 0.00 7.37 6.79
N GLY A 69 0.02 7.71 8.09
CA GLY A 69 0.98 8.66 8.65
C GLY A 69 2.45 8.28 8.42
N ARG A 70 2.76 7.01 8.13
CA ARG A 70 4.11 6.58 7.77
C ARG A 70 4.50 7.06 6.37
N PHE A 71 3.59 7.00 5.40
CA PHE A 71 3.83 7.51 4.05
C PHE A 71 3.75 9.04 3.98
N ALA A 72 2.95 9.66 4.86
CA ALA A 72 2.91 11.11 5.01
C ALA A 72 4.08 11.68 5.83
N SER A 73 4.94 10.85 6.41
CA SER A 73 6.03 11.33 7.27
C SER A 73 7.15 12.02 6.48
N HIS A 74 7.77 13.04 7.09
CA HIS A 74 8.89 13.79 6.50
C HIS A 74 10.03 12.89 6.02
N MET A 75 10.37 11.86 6.80
CA MET A 75 11.43 10.94 6.42
C MET A 75 11.08 10.12 5.18
N TRP A 76 9.83 9.67 5.05
CA TRP A 76 9.40 8.94 3.85
C TRP A 76 9.40 9.85 2.62
N GLN A 77 8.91 11.07 2.76
CA GLN A 77 8.94 12.07 1.68
C GLN A 77 10.38 12.38 1.25
N ALA A 78 11.28 12.63 2.20
CA ALA A 78 12.69 12.89 1.92
C ALA A 78 13.38 11.68 1.25
N LEU A 79 13.04 10.45 1.65
CA LEU A 79 13.54 9.25 0.97
C LEU A 79 13.12 9.23 -0.50
N GLN A 80 11.84 9.48 -0.80
CA GLN A 80 11.35 9.47 -2.17
C GLN A 80 11.97 10.61 -3.00
N GLU A 81 12.14 11.79 -2.42
CA GLU A 81 12.81 12.92 -3.05
C GLU A 81 14.25 12.58 -3.46
N VAL A 82 15.05 12.01 -2.54
CA VAL A 82 16.44 11.60 -2.81
C VAL A 82 16.51 10.51 -3.88
N LEU A 83 15.53 9.61 -3.92
CA LEU A 83 15.45 8.59 -4.96
C LEU A 83 14.96 9.14 -6.31
N GLY A 84 14.42 10.37 -6.36
CA GLY A 84 13.80 10.94 -7.55
C GLY A 84 12.41 10.36 -7.86
N THR A 85 11.75 9.75 -6.86
CA THR A 85 10.42 9.18 -6.99
C THR A 85 9.34 10.23 -6.70
N LYS A 86 8.36 10.38 -7.59
CA LYS A 86 7.19 11.24 -7.34
C LYS A 86 6.19 10.53 -6.43
N LEU A 87 5.95 11.08 -5.24
CA LEU A 87 5.01 10.53 -4.27
C LEU A 87 3.68 11.30 -4.31
N HIS A 88 2.59 10.57 -4.51
CA HIS A 88 1.22 11.10 -4.49
C HIS A 88 0.41 10.41 -3.39
N MET A 89 -0.32 11.18 -2.60
CA MET A 89 -1.25 10.63 -1.60
C MET A 89 -2.62 10.50 -2.22
N SER A 90 -3.24 9.33 -2.09
CA SER A 90 -4.66 9.14 -2.35
C SER A 90 -5.45 9.76 -1.20
N THR A 91 -6.43 10.60 -1.52
CA THR A 91 -7.51 10.92 -0.60
C THR A 91 -8.26 9.62 -0.26
N ALA A 92 -8.76 9.50 0.97
CA ALA A 92 -9.61 8.38 1.35
C ALA A 92 -10.81 8.37 0.41
N TYR A 93 -11.01 7.27 -0.32
CA TYR A 93 -12.10 7.18 -1.30
C TYR A 93 -13.46 7.40 -0.61
N HIS A 94 -14.17 8.45 -0.98
CA HIS A 94 -15.56 8.73 -0.58
C HIS A 94 -16.47 8.55 -1.80
N PRO A 95 -16.98 7.33 -2.05
CA PRO A 95 -17.72 7.02 -3.27
C PRO A 95 -19.07 7.76 -3.41
N GLU A 96 -19.53 8.47 -2.37
CA GLU A 96 -20.84 9.13 -2.39
C GLU A 96 -20.79 10.66 -2.58
N THR A 97 -19.62 11.32 -2.55
CA THR A 97 -19.57 12.81 -2.56
C THR A 97 -18.52 13.46 -3.45
N ASP A 98 -17.58 12.72 -4.04
CA ASP A 98 -16.54 13.34 -4.87
C ASP A 98 -16.98 13.45 -6.35
N GLY A 99 -17.91 14.36 -6.58
CA GLY A 99 -18.17 14.89 -7.91
C GLY A 99 -16.93 15.58 -8.47
N GLN A 100 -16.39 15.04 -9.55
CA GLN A 100 -15.53 15.70 -10.55
C GLN A 100 -14.75 16.92 -10.05
N SER A 101 -13.62 16.76 -9.35
CA SER A 101 -12.67 17.88 -9.20
C SER A 101 -11.30 17.53 -8.62
N GLU A 102 -10.63 16.45 -9.05
CA GLU A 102 -9.17 16.40 -8.92
C GLU A 102 -8.53 15.85 -10.21
N GLY A 103 -7.67 16.66 -10.81
CA GLY A 103 -7.11 16.47 -12.14
C GLY A 103 -6.37 15.14 -12.30
N GLU A 104 -6.75 14.42 -13.36
CA GLU A 104 -5.92 13.47 -14.10
C GLU A 104 -5.09 12.46 -13.29
N ILE A 105 -5.75 11.46 -12.70
CA ILE A 105 -5.25 10.08 -12.74
C ILE A 105 -6.37 9.16 -13.22
N GLN A 106 -6.85 9.42 -14.44
CA GLN A 106 -7.70 8.49 -15.17
C GLN A 106 -6.83 7.39 -15.79
N LEU A 107 -6.28 6.52 -14.95
CA LEU A 107 -5.60 5.32 -15.45
C LEU A 107 -5.66 4.20 -14.41
N ILE A 108 -6.73 3.40 -14.47
CA ILE A 108 -6.82 2.03 -13.91
C ILE A 108 -6.67 1.97 -12.35
N GLY A 109 -6.54 3.12 -11.69
CA GLY A 109 -6.37 3.23 -10.24
C GLY A 109 -7.62 2.77 -9.47
N PRO A 110 -8.82 3.29 -9.77
CA PRO A 110 -10.02 2.95 -8.99
C PRO A 110 -10.40 1.48 -9.09
N GLU A 111 -10.33 0.90 -10.30
CA GLU A 111 -10.75 -0.48 -10.56
C GLU A 111 -9.81 -1.50 -9.90
N ILE A 112 -8.48 -1.32 -10.00
CA ILE A 112 -7.53 -2.21 -9.33
C ILE A 112 -7.59 -2.04 -7.81
N VAL A 113 -7.75 -0.81 -7.32
CA VAL A 113 -7.95 -0.57 -5.89
C VAL A 113 -9.23 -1.25 -5.41
N GLN A 114 -10.32 -1.18 -6.18
CA GLN A 114 -11.58 -1.86 -5.86
C GLN A 114 -11.39 -3.39 -5.86
N GLU A 115 -10.84 -3.97 -6.92
CA GLU A 115 -10.62 -5.41 -7.04
C GLU A 115 -9.72 -5.93 -5.89
N THR A 116 -8.68 -5.17 -5.55
CA THR A 116 -7.76 -5.52 -4.46
C THR A 116 -8.45 -5.38 -3.10
N THR A 117 -9.25 -4.34 -2.89
CA THR A 117 -10.06 -4.14 -1.67
C THR A 117 -11.06 -5.28 -1.48
N GLU A 118 -11.77 -5.68 -2.53
CA GLU A 118 -12.71 -6.80 -2.52
C GLU A 118 -12.00 -8.12 -2.18
N LYS A 119 -10.84 -8.38 -2.79
CA LYS A 119 -10.02 -9.56 -2.48
C LYS A 119 -9.51 -9.53 -1.04
N ILE A 120 -9.09 -8.38 -0.52
CA ILE A 120 -8.69 -8.19 0.88
C ILE A 120 -9.86 -8.49 1.83
N ILE A 121 -11.06 -7.98 1.54
CA ILE A 121 -12.27 -8.26 2.32
C ILE A 121 -12.54 -9.78 2.33
N GLN A 122 -12.47 -10.43 1.17
CA GLN A 122 -12.69 -11.87 1.06
C GLN A 122 -11.64 -12.68 1.84
N ILE A 123 -10.37 -12.26 1.83
CA ILE A 123 -9.31 -12.87 2.63
C ILE A 123 -9.60 -12.70 4.14
N LYS A 124 -10.01 -11.51 4.57
CA LYS A 124 -10.37 -11.25 5.98
C LYS A 124 -11.52 -12.15 6.45
N GLU A 125 -12.55 -12.36 5.63
CA GLU A 125 -13.68 -13.24 5.97
C GLU A 125 -13.30 -14.72 6.03
N ARG A 126 -12.43 -15.17 5.10
CA ARG A 126 -11.89 -16.55 5.14
C ARG A 126 -11.04 -16.79 6.39
N LEU A 127 -10.22 -15.82 6.79
CA LEU A 127 -9.42 -15.91 8.01
C LEU A 127 -10.27 -15.96 9.28
N LYS A 128 -11.39 -15.21 9.33
CA LYS A 128 -12.35 -15.29 10.45
C LYS A 128 -12.99 -16.68 10.53
N THR A 129 -13.49 -17.19 9.41
CA THR A 129 -14.17 -18.50 9.32
C THR A 129 -13.23 -19.66 9.69
N ALA A 130 -11.95 -19.57 9.31
CA ALA A 130 -10.95 -20.57 9.66
C ALA A 130 -10.60 -20.59 11.16
N ARG A 131 -10.82 -19.48 11.88
CA ARG A 131 -10.55 -19.34 13.33
C ARG A 131 -11.72 -19.78 14.21
N SER A 132 -12.93 -19.85 13.66
CA SER A 132 -14.15 -20.30 14.36
C SER A 132 -14.44 -21.79 14.21
N ARG A 133 -13.53 -22.54 13.58
CA ARG A 133 -13.54 -24.01 13.46
C ARG A 133 -12.45 -24.60 14.33
#